data_AF-A0AAJ2PYS6-F1
#
_entry.id   AF-A0AAJ2PYS6-F1
#
_cell.length_a   1.000
_cell.length_b   1.000
_cell.length_c   1.000
_cell.angle_alpha   90.00
_cell.angle_beta   90.00
_cell.angle_gamma   90.00
#
_symmetry.space_group_name_H-M   'P 1'
#
loop_
_entity.id
_entity.type
_entity.pdbx_description
1 polymer ?
#
loop_
_entity_poly.entity_id
_entity_poly.type
_entity_poly.pdbx_seq_one_letter_code
_entity_poly.pdbx_strand_id
1 'polypeptide(L)'
;MALSVHVQTGAAFYYVTDHTWTPTSLVLGAFLGLKQLDDTFEAEGETWRWYKEIIRDVDEADQEYTWTAFVCGKQSVPRLWTPAYAARSERLQRVSRAVGSYAARMREIGLEATVERLDPLAVYERDGWICQICKTAVERERVWPDMWCATLDHRIPLTAGGEHTLLNVQLAHWLCNLHKGDYFPVDL
;
A
#
# COMPACT_ATOMS: atom_id res chain seq x y z
N MET A 1 -13.23 10.51 -0.14
CA MET A 1 -13.47 11.32 1.08
C MET A 1 -14.36 12.48 0.68
N ALA A 2 -15.60 12.50 1.14
CA ALA A 2 -16.55 13.58 0.83
C ALA A 2 -16.68 14.49 2.06
N LEU A 3 -16.72 15.79 1.82
CA LEU A 3 -16.89 16.83 2.83
C LEU A 3 -18.39 17.11 2.97
N SER A 4 -18.91 16.93 4.18
CA SER A 4 -20.28 17.29 4.51
C SER A 4 -20.29 18.27 5.68
N VAL A 5 -21.35 19.07 5.80
CA VAL A 5 -21.49 20.07 6.86
C VAL A 5 -22.66 19.70 7.75
N HIS A 6 -22.43 19.70 9.06
CA HIS A 6 -23.47 19.45 10.05
C HIS A 6 -24.43 20.63 10.09
N VAL A 7 -25.68 20.40 9.68
CA VAL A 7 -26.69 21.44 9.50
C VAL A 7 -26.95 22.28 10.75
N GLN A 8 -26.82 21.70 11.95
CA GLN A 8 -27.11 22.38 13.21
C GLN A 8 -25.90 23.14 13.78
N THR A 9 -24.68 22.67 13.52
CA THR A 9 -23.47 23.24 14.14
C THR A 9 -22.56 23.94 13.15
N GLY A 10 -22.80 23.79 11.83
CA GLY A 10 -21.92 24.27 10.77
C GLY A 10 -20.58 23.54 10.69
N ALA A 11 -20.37 22.50 11.48
CA ALA A 11 -19.09 21.78 11.53
C ALA A 11 -18.89 20.96 10.26
N ALA A 12 -17.73 21.11 9.62
CA ALA A 12 -17.29 20.21 8.57
C ALA A 12 -16.95 18.85 9.16
N PHE A 13 -17.48 17.78 8.54
CA PHE A 13 -17.15 16.41 8.89
C PHE A 13 -16.79 15.61 7.66
N TYR A 14 -15.96 14.61 7.91
CA TYR A 14 -15.57 13.62 6.94
C TYR A 14 -16.33 12.35 7.27
N TYR A 15 -16.69 11.57 6.26
CA TYR A 15 -17.17 10.21 6.51
C TYR A 15 -16.34 9.22 5.70
N VAL A 16 -16.09 8.08 6.32
CA VAL A 16 -15.52 6.91 5.66
C VAL A 16 -16.70 6.11 5.12
N THR A 17 -16.59 5.63 3.88
CA THR A 17 -17.57 4.73 3.31
C THR A 17 -16.97 3.35 3.12
N ASP A 18 -17.81 2.32 3.09
CA ASP A 18 -17.42 1.02 2.54
C ASP A 18 -17.32 1.08 0.99
N HIS A 19 -17.11 -0.09 0.38
CA HIS A 19 -17.07 -0.25 -1.08
C HIS A 19 -18.43 -0.02 -1.77
N THR A 20 -19.53 0.09 -1.01
CA THR A 20 -20.87 0.41 -1.51
C THR A 20 -21.25 1.87 -1.30
N TRP A 21 -20.30 2.70 -0.84
CA TRP A 21 -20.53 4.12 -0.52
C TRP A 21 -21.42 4.35 0.71
N THR A 22 -21.63 3.32 1.53
CA THR A 22 -22.37 3.42 2.79
C THR A 22 -21.46 4.04 3.86
N PRO A 23 -21.88 5.14 4.54
CA PRO A 23 -21.09 5.71 5.62
C PRO A 23 -20.84 4.68 6.73
N THR A 24 -19.60 4.28 6.94
CA THR A 24 -19.20 3.34 8.00
C THR A 24 -18.74 4.07 9.25
N SER A 25 -18.29 5.32 9.10
CA SER A 25 -17.87 6.16 10.21
C SER A 25 -18.04 7.64 9.88
N LEU A 26 -18.63 8.40 10.79
CA LEU A 26 -18.69 9.86 10.77
C LEU A 26 -17.55 10.42 11.62
N VAL A 27 -16.66 11.19 11.02
CA VAL A 27 -15.52 11.83 11.68
C VAL A 27 -15.83 13.31 11.82
N LEU A 28 -16.17 13.74 13.03
CA LEU A 28 -16.14 15.15 13.37
C LEU A 28 -14.66 15.56 13.53
N GLY A 29 -14.26 16.70 12.95
CA GLY A 29 -12.87 17.20 12.96
C GLY A 29 -12.28 17.39 14.37
N ALA A 30 -11.15 18.10 14.47
CA ALA A 30 -10.47 18.34 15.75
C ALA A 30 -11.48 18.72 16.85
N PHE A 31 -11.37 18.13 18.03
CA PHE A 31 -12.33 18.23 19.13
C PHE A 31 -12.58 19.71 19.52
N LEU A 32 -13.55 20.37 18.88
CA LEU A 32 -13.90 21.79 19.08
C LEU A 32 -14.70 22.01 20.38
N GLY A 33 -14.34 21.30 21.46
CA GLY A 33 -15.09 21.37 22.72
C GLY A 33 -16.53 20.85 22.63
N LEU A 34 -16.84 20.03 21.61
CA LEU A 34 -18.13 19.34 21.51
C LEU A 34 -18.29 18.45 22.74
N LYS A 35 -19.36 18.67 23.52
CA LYS A 35 -19.73 17.76 24.60
C LYS A 35 -19.90 16.36 24.01
N GLN A 36 -19.38 15.36 24.73
CA GLN A 36 -19.66 13.96 24.46
C GLN A 36 -21.19 13.80 24.44
N LEU A 37 -21.74 13.53 23.26
CA LEU A 37 -23.13 13.13 23.10
C LEU A 37 -23.22 11.67 23.57
N ASP A 38 -24.32 11.32 24.25
CA ASP A 38 -24.51 10.01 24.88
C ASP A 38 -24.10 8.85 23.96
N ASP A 39 -23.49 7.84 24.60
CA ASP A 39 -22.51 6.92 24.00
C ASP A 39 -23.04 6.02 22.87
N THR A 40 -24.36 5.89 22.71
CA THR A 40 -25.01 5.02 21.72
C THR A 40 -26.37 5.55 21.25
N PHE A 41 -26.73 5.33 19.98
CA PHE A 41 -28.07 5.60 19.43
C PHE A 41 -28.46 4.59 18.34
N GLU A 42 -29.75 4.45 18.07
CA GLU A 42 -30.27 3.57 17.00
C GLU A 42 -30.46 4.35 15.69
N ALA A 43 -29.91 3.82 14.59
CA ALA A 43 -30.15 4.36 13.24
C ALA A 43 -29.98 3.24 12.20
N GLU A 44 -30.84 3.25 11.18
CA GLU A 44 -30.86 2.23 10.10
C GLU A 44 -31.03 0.78 10.60
N GLY A 45 -31.71 0.60 11.75
CA GLY A 45 -31.91 -0.71 12.36
C GLY A 45 -30.69 -1.28 13.09
N GLU A 46 -29.68 -0.44 13.33
CA GLU A 46 -28.41 -0.81 13.98
C GLU A 46 -28.08 0.15 15.12
N THR A 47 -27.30 -0.32 16.09
CA THR A 47 -26.75 0.51 17.17
C THR A 47 -25.46 1.21 16.71
N TRP A 48 -25.44 2.53 16.80
CA TRP A 48 -24.29 3.39 16.54
C TRP A 48 -23.72 3.91 17.84
N ARG A 49 -22.42 4.20 17.87
CA ARG A 49 -21.74 4.70 19.07
C ARG A 49 -20.74 5.79 18.76
N TRP A 50 -20.62 6.75 19.66
CA TRP A 50 -19.59 7.79 19.62
C TRP A 50 -18.35 7.36 20.41
N TYR A 51 -17.16 7.55 19.85
CA TYR A 51 -15.90 7.20 20.50
C TYR A 51 -14.72 8.01 19.94
N LYS A 52 -13.59 8.01 20.65
CA LYS A 52 -12.37 8.67 20.21
C LYS A 52 -11.50 7.70 19.43
N GLU A 53 -10.98 8.16 18.30
CA GLU A 53 -10.02 7.42 17.48
C GLU A 53 -8.74 8.21 17.28
N ILE A 54 -7.64 7.49 17.08
CA ILE A 54 -6.38 8.06 16.60
C ILE A 54 -6.36 7.87 15.09
N ILE A 55 -6.40 8.98 14.35
CA ILE A 55 -6.27 8.99 12.91
C ILE A 55 -4.81 9.27 12.54
N ARG A 56 -4.32 8.53 11.54
CA ARG A 56 -3.00 8.75 10.95
C ARG A 56 -3.14 9.08 9.47
N ASP A 57 -2.41 10.10 9.06
CA ASP A 57 -2.38 10.59 7.68
C ASP A 57 -0.95 10.93 7.26
N VAL A 58 -0.76 11.11 5.96
CA VAL A 58 0.50 11.59 5.38
C VAL A 58 0.20 12.59 4.26
N ASP A 59 1.08 13.58 4.09
CA ASP A 59 1.02 14.47 2.92
C ASP A 59 1.86 13.96 1.74
N GLU A 60 1.91 14.74 0.66
CA GLU A 60 2.65 14.44 -0.57
C GLU A 60 4.17 14.33 -0.35
N ALA A 61 4.70 14.91 0.74
CA ALA A 61 6.10 14.84 1.12
C ALA A 61 6.39 13.66 2.08
N ASP A 62 5.43 12.74 2.26
CA ASP A 62 5.46 11.64 3.24
C ASP A 62 5.58 12.11 4.70
N GLN A 63 5.29 13.39 4.99
CA GLN A 63 5.25 13.87 6.36
C GLN A 63 4.04 13.27 7.07
N GLU A 64 4.28 12.60 8.20
CA GLU A 64 3.24 11.94 8.98
C GLU A 64 2.51 12.93 9.89
N TYR A 65 1.19 12.77 9.97
CA TYR A 65 0.31 13.49 10.87
C TYR A 65 -0.48 12.49 11.70
N THR A 66 -0.64 12.78 12.99
CA THR A 66 -1.46 11.97 13.89
C THR A 66 -2.31 12.90 14.74
N TRP A 67 -3.62 12.65 14.78
CA TRP A 67 -4.53 13.40 15.65
C TRP A 67 -5.60 12.49 16.24
N THR A 68 -6.24 12.97 17.30
CA THR A 68 -7.42 12.32 17.86
C THR A 68 -8.67 12.94 17.27
N ALA A 69 -9.58 12.11 16.77
CA ALA A 69 -10.87 12.53 16.26
C ALA A 69 -12.01 11.93 17.08
N PHE A 70 -13.17 12.58 17.03
CA PHE A 70 -14.40 12.03 17.59
C PHE A 70 -15.21 11.40 16.45
N VAL A 71 -15.40 10.09 16.55
CA VAL A 71 -15.94 9.24 15.49
C VAL A 71 -17.26 8.63 15.95
N CYS A 72 -18.24 8.56 15.04
CA CYS A 72 -19.43 7.74 15.21
C CYS A 72 -19.41 6.58 14.23
N GLY A 73 -19.59 5.36 14.72
CA GLY A 73 -19.67 4.17 13.86
C GLY A 73 -20.26 2.98 14.59
N LYS A 74 -20.59 1.92 13.84
CA LYS A 74 -21.19 0.67 14.39
C LYS A 74 -20.22 -0.12 15.28
N GLN A 75 -18.92 -0.06 14.96
CA GLN A 75 -17.85 -0.71 15.71
C GLN A 75 -16.66 0.24 15.80
N SER A 76 -15.92 0.23 16.90
CA SER A 76 -14.58 0.85 16.90
C SER A 76 -13.63 -0.04 16.14
N VAL A 77 -13.06 0.51 15.08
CA VAL A 77 -11.90 -0.10 14.43
C VAL A 77 -10.63 0.38 15.14
N PRO A 78 -9.68 -0.50 15.45
CA PRO A 78 -8.42 -0.06 16.02
C PRO A 78 -7.64 0.76 14.97
N ARG A 79 -7.56 2.08 15.18
CA ARG A 79 -6.77 3.05 14.38
C ARG A 79 -7.24 3.16 12.93
N LEU A 80 -8.08 4.15 12.64
CA LEU A 80 -8.32 4.58 11.27
C LEU A 80 -7.04 5.12 10.61
N TRP A 81 -6.67 4.54 9.47
CA TRP A 81 -5.70 5.11 8.54
C TRP A 81 -6.46 5.83 7.43
N THR A 82 -5.99 7.00 7.04
CA THR A 82 -6.49 7.63 5.81
C THR A 82 -6.08 6.79 4.59
N PRO A 83 -6.77 6.93 3.45
CA PRO A 83 -6.34 6.28 2.21
C PRO A 83 -4.89 6.59 1.83
N ALA A 84 -4.43 7.83 2.08
CA ALA A 84 -3.05 8.23 1.82
C ALA A 84 -2.06 7.46 2.73
N TYR A 85 -2.35 7.37 4.02
CA TYR A 85 -1.51 6.60 4.95
C TYR A 85 -1.52 5.11 4.62
N ALA A 86 -2.68 4.54 4.27
CA ALA A 86 -2.79 3.15 3.85
C ALA A 86 -1.93 2.88 2.60
N ALA A 87 -2.04 3.72 1.56
CA ALA A 87 -1.23 3.60 0.35
C ALA A 87 0.28 3.71 0.62
N ARG A 88 0.70 4.64 1.49
CA ARG A 88 2.09 4.73 1.94
C ARG A 88 2.54 3.46 2.68
N SER A 89 1.73 2.98 3.60
CA SER A 89 2.01 1.76 4.38
C SER A 89 2.21 0.56 3.45
N GLU A 90 1.32 0.38 2.48
CA GLU A 90 1.43 -0.66 1.44
C GLU A 90 2.71 -0.50 0.60
N ARG A 91 3.04 0.73 0.16
CA ARG A 91 4.30 1.02 -0.54
C ARG A 91 5.51 0.59 0.29
N LEU A 92 5.59 1.01 1.55
CA LEU A 92 6.69 0.66 2.44
C LEU A 92 6.78 -0.85 2.69
N GLN A 93 5.64 -1.54 2.81
CA GLN A 93 5.60 -3.00 2.92
C GLN A 93 6.13 -3.68 1.66
N ARG A 94 5.75 -3.23 0.46
CA ARG A 94 6.28 -3.76 -0.81
C ARG A 94 7.79 -3.59 -0.91
N VAL A 95 8.29 -2.38 -0.67
CA VAL A 95 9.73 -2.06 -0.64
C VAL A 95 10.46 -2.97 0.34
N SER A 96 9.96 -3.06 1.58
CA SER A 96 10.61 -3.86 2.62
C SER A 96 10.63 -5.35 2.30
N ARG A 97 9.56 -5.89 1.71
CA ARG A 97 9.50 -7.31 1.29
C ARG A 97 10.49 -7.60 0.17
N ALA A 98 10.60 -6.73 -0.83
CA ALA A 98 11.53 -6.90 -1.94
C ALA A 98 12.99 -6.89 -1.46
N VAL A 99 13.36 -5.87 -0.68
CA VAL A 99 14.69 -5.72 -0.06
C VAL A 99 15.01 -6.90 0.86
N GLY A 100 14.08 -7.27 1.73
CA GLY A 100 14.28 -8.36 2.70
C GLY A 100 14.43 -9.73 2.03
N SER A 101 13.63 -10.02 1.00
CA SER A 101 13.71 -11.26 0.22
C SER A 101 15.05 -11.38 -0.50
N TYR A 102 15.50 -10.31 -1.16
CA TYR A 102 16.81 -10.29 -1.81
C TYR A 102 17.96 -10.45 -0.81
N ALA A 103 17.96 -9.69 0.29
CA ALA A 103 19.01 -9.77 1.30
C ALA A 103 19.06 -11.14 2.00
N ALA A 104 17.92 -11.82 2.18
CA ALA A 104 17.89 -13.18 2.68
C ALA A 104 18.59 -14.15 1.72
N ARG A 105 18.28 -14.08 0.42
CA ARG A 105 18.92 -14.91 -0.62
C ARG A 105 20.42 -14.64 -0.73
N MET A 106 20.87 -13.39 -0.65
CA MET A 106 22.30 -13.05 -0.69
C MET A 106 23.09 -13.64 0.49
N ARG A 107 22.52 -13.56 1.70
CA ARG A 107 23.12 -14.18 2.89
C ARG A 107 23.22 -15.70 2.77
N GLU A 108 22.21 -16.34 2.18
CA GLU A 108 22.20 -17.79 1.97
C GLU A 108 23.34 -18.25 1.04
N ILE A 109 23.62 -17.49 -0.01
CA ILE A 109 24.70 -17.81 -0.96
C ILE A 109 26.07 -17.23 -0.59
N GLY A 110 26.16 -16.46 0.50
CA GLY A 110 27.41 -15.87 1.00
C GLY A 110 27.98 -14.75 0.13
N LEU A 111 27.16 -14.06 -0.65
CA LEU A 111 27.58 -12.92 -1.46
C LEU A 111 27.14 -11.59 -0.84
N GLU A 112 27.97 -10.57 -1.01
CA GLU A 112 27.62 -9.18 -0.76
C GLU A 112 27.15 -8.55 -2.08
N ALA A 113 26.12 -7.70 -2.01
CA ALA A 113 25.73 -6.85 -3.13
C ALA A 113 25.01 -5.60 -2.67
N THR A 114 25.01 -4.61 -3.55
CA THR A 114 24.28 -3.37 -3.37
C THR A 114 22.77 -3.64 -3.37
N VAL A 115 22.08 -3.06 -2.39
CA VAL A 115 20.62 -3.15 -2.24
C VAL A 115 20.04 -1.74 -2.16
N GLU A 116 19.41 -1.30 -3.24
CA GLU A 116 18.62 -0.08 -3.25
C GLU A 116 17.23 -0.34 -2.66
N ARG A 117 16.68 0.67 -1.98
CA ARG A 117 15.29 0.62 -1.50
C ARG A 117 14.36 1.11 -2.61
N LEU A 118 13.92 0.18 -3.45
CA LEU A 118 13.01 0.45 -4.56
C LEU A 118 11.62 -0.18 -4.33
N ASP A 119 10.57 0.49 -4.81
CA ASP A 119 9.21 -0.09 -4.87
C ASP A 119 9.08 -0.88 -6.18
N PRO A 120 8.84 -2.21 -6.13
CA PRO A 120 8.58 -2.99 -7.34
C PRO A 120 7.51 -2.39 -8.25
N LEU A 121 6.48 -1.74 -7.68
CA LEU A 121 5.43 -1.10 -8.49
C LEU A 121 5.99 0.02 -9.38
N ALA A 122 6.93 0.82 -8.87
CA ALA A 122 7.58 1.87 -9.66
C ALA A 122 8.41 1.29 -10.82
N VAL A 123 9.01 0.11 -10.63
CA VAL A 123 9.71 -0.61 -11.71
C VAL A 123 8.72 -1.08 -12.78
N TYR A 124 7.56 -1.59 -12.36
CA TYR A 124 6.52 -2.06 -13.28
C TYR A 124 5.93 -0.92 -14.10
N GLU A 125 5.73 0.24 -13.47
CA GLU A 125 5.31 1.48 -14.14
C GLU A 125 6.37 2.00 -15.10
N ARG A 126 7.65 2.04 -14.70
CA ARG A 126 8.78 2.38 -15.57
C ARG A 126 8.82 1.51 -16.82
N ASP A 127 8.59 0.21 -16.65
CA ASP A 127 8.61 -0.77 -17.74
C ASP A 127 7.30 -0.79 -18.55
N GLY A 128 6.38 0.15 -18.27
CA GLY A 128 5.13 0.32 -19.03
C GLY A 128 4.18 -0.87 -18.91
N TRP A 129 4.30 -1.67 -17.85
CA TRP A 129 3.60 -2.96 -17.71
C TRP A 129 3.87 -3.94 -18.85
N ILE A 130 5.06 -3.84 -19.47
CA ILE A 130 5.55 -4.78 -20.47
C ILE A 130 6.64 -5.65 -19.83
N CYS A 131 6.48 -6.98 -19.95
CA CYS A 131 7.48 -7.94 -19.50
C CYS A 131 8.78 -7.72 -20.28
N GLN A 132 9.87 -7.46 -19.56
CA GLN A 132 11.16 -7.15 -20.18
C GLN A 132 11.90 -8.39 -20.72
N ILE A 133 11.37 -9.59 -20.50
CA ILE A 133 11.88 -10.84 -21.07
C ILE A 133 11.18 -11.13 -22.40
N CYS A 134 9.87 -11.37 -22.39
CA CYS A 134 9.12 -11.78 -23.59
C CYS A 134 8.53 -10.61 -24.40
N LYS A 135 8.61 -9.38 -23.87
CA LYS A 135 8.12 -8.14 -24.51
C LYS A 135 6.62 -8.08 -24.73
N THR A 136 5.83 -8.84 -23.96
CA THR A 136 4.35 -8.77 -23.98
C THR A 136 3.80 -8.16 -22.70
N ALA A 137 2.53 -7.74 -22.74
CA ALA A 137 1.87 -7.07 -21.62
C ALA A 137 1.72 -7.99 -20.40
N VAL A 138 1.87 -7.39 -19.21
CA VAL A 138 1.56 -8.00 -17.92
C VAL A 138 0.27 -7.38 -17.40
N GLU A 139 -0.74 -8.21 -17.16
CA GLU A 139 -2.03 -7.77 -16.61
C GLU A 139 -1.87 -7.42 -15.12
N ARG A 140 -2.40 -6.26 -14.70
CA ARG A 140 -2.21 -5.72 -13.34
C ARG A 140 -2.99 -6.49 -12.28
N GLU A 141 -4.11 -7.06 -12.71
CA GLU A 141 -5.09 -7.76 -11.90
C GLU A 141 -4.66 -9.19 -11.58
N ARG A 142 -3.68 -9.73 -12.32
CA ARG A 142 -3.13 -11.06 -12.07
C ARG A 142 -2.19 -11.01 -10.89
N VAL A 143 -2.56 -11.73 -9.84
CA VAL A 143 -1.80 -11.87 -8.60
C VAL A 143 -1.25 -13.28 -8.47
N TRP A 144 -0.19 -13.44 -7.68
CA TRP A 144 0.34 -14.76 -7.32
C TRP A 144 -0.79 -15.66 -6.75
N PRO A 145 -0.88 -16.95 -7.12
CA PRO A 145 0.10 -17.75 -7.86
C PRO A 145 -0.15 -17.86 -9.39
N ASP A 146 -0.85 -16.92 -10.03
CA ASP A 146 -1.00 -16.94 -11.49
C ASP A 146 0.37 -16.86 -12.20
N MET A 147 0.63 -17.77 -13.14
CA MET A 147 1.86 -17.84 -13.95
C MET A 147 2.14 -16.57 -14.77
N TRP A 148 1.10 -15.80 -15.07
CA TRP A 148 1.18 -14.55 -15.82
C TRP A 148 1.13 -13.31 -14.92
N CYS A 149 1.25 -13.47 -13.60
CA CYS A 149 1.34 -12.34 -12.68
C CYS A 149 2.70 -11.61 -12.81
N ALA A 150 2.74 -10.36 -12.35
CA ALA A 150 3.95 -9.56 -12.31
C ALA A 150 4.94 -10.06 -11.24
N THR A 151 6.21 -10.15 -11.61
CA THR A 151 7.33 -10.40 -10.70
C THR A 151 8.49 -9.45 -11.00
N LEU A 152 9.30 -9.20 -9.99
CA LEU A 152 10.53 -8.44 -10.12
C LEU A 152 11.66 -9.41 -10.49
N ASP A 153 12.16 -9.30 -11.72
CA ASP A 153 13.29 -10.06 -12.25
C ASP A 153 14.58 -9.24 -12.12
N HIS A 154 15.68 -9.94 -11.88
CA HIS A 154 17.03 -9.37 -11.90
C HIS A 154 17.71 -9.75 -13.22
N ARG A 155 18.05 -8.77 -14.05
CA ARG A 155 18.71 -8.95 -15.36
C ARG A 155 19.95 -9.82 -15.23
N ILE A 156 20.86 -9.41 -14.35
CA ILE A 156 21.95 -10.23 -13.84
C ILE A 156 21.40 -10.95 -12.60
N PRO A 157 21.34 -12.29 -12.58
CA PRO A 157 20.83 -13.07 -11.47
C PRO A 157 21.66 -12.87 -10.21
N LEU A 158 21.02 -13.14 -9.09
CA LEU A 158 21.62 -13.09 -7.76
C LEU A 158 22.83 -14.03 -7.64
N THR A 159 22.77 -15.24 -8.20
CA THR A 159 23.85 -16.23 -8.18
C THR A 159 25.07 -15.81 -9.00
N ALA A 160 24.92 -14.84 -9.90
CA ALA A 160 26.00 -14.22 -10.66
C ALA A 160 26.46 -12.88 -10.05
N GLY A 161 26.04 -12.55 -8.82
CA GLY A 161 26.38 -11.30 -8.13
C GLY A 161 25.55 -10.09 -8.57
N GLY A 162 24.41 -10.31 -9.24
CA GLY A 162 23.56 -9.21 -9.69
C GLY A 162 22.93 -8.43 -8.54
N GLU A 163 23.10 -7.12 -8.56
CA GLU A 163 22.65 -6.20 -7.50
C GLU A 163 21.14 -5.96 -7.50
N HIS A 164 20.57 -5.57 -6.35
CA HIS A 164 19.17 -5.12 -6.28
C HIS A 164 19.09 -3.62 -6.47
N THR A 165 19.34 -3.16 -7.70
CA THR A 165 19.36 -1.75 -8.09
C THR A 165 18.35 -1.51 -9.20
N LEU A 166 17.90 -0.26 -9.37
CA LEU A 166 16.96 0.12 -10.44
C LEU A 166 17.48 -0.31 -11.82
N LEU A 167 18.79 -0.27 -12.06
CA LEU A 167 19.41 -0.65 -13.33
C LEU A 167 19.35 -2.16 -13.58
N ASN A 168 19.43 -2.99 -12.54
CA ASN A 168 19.46 -4.44 -12.67
C ASN A 168 18.08 -5.10 -12.53
N VAL A 169 17.08 -4.42 -11.95
CA VAL A 169 15.73 -4.99 -11.81
C VAL A 169 14.81 -4.61 -12.98
N GLN A 170 13.88 -5.50 -13.32
CA GLN A 170 12.90 -5.30 -14.37
C GLN A 170 11.60 -6.07 -14.10
N LEU A 171 10.51 -5.63 -14.71
CA LEU A 171 9.24 -6.35 -14.73
C LEU A 171 9.35 -7.61 -15.60
N ALA A 172 8.88 -8.74 -15.07
CA ALA A 172 8.66 -9.96 -15.85
C ALA A 172 7.39 -10.68 -15.42
N HIS A 173 6.75 -11.45 -16.32
CA HIS A 173 5.79 -12.47 -15.89
C HIS A 173 6.49 -13.48 -14.98
N TRP A 174 5.77 -14.05 -14.01
CA TRP A 174 6.32 -15.09 -13.14
C TRP A 174 6.88 -16.27 -13.94
N LEU A 175 6.17 -16.75 -14.96
CA LEU A 175 6.61 -17.82 -15.85
C LEU A 175 7.90 -17.48 -16.60
N CYS A 176 8.01 -16.26 -17.13
CA CYS A 176 9.20 -15.82 -17.86
C CYS A 176 10.42 -15.74 -16.94
N ASN A 177 10.24 -15.18 -15.74
CA ASN A 177 11.29 -15.09 -14.72
C ASN A 177 11.74 -16.49 -14.27
N LEU A 178 10.78 -17.40 -14.04
CA LEU A 178 11.07 -18.80 -13.69
C LEU A 178 11.86 -19.51 -14.78
N HIS A 179 11.46 -19.37 -16.06
CA HIS A 179 12.18 -19.98 -17.19
C HIS A 179 13.56 -19.37 -17.41
N LYS A 180 13.73 -18.06 -17.18
CA LYS A 180 15.05 -17.42 -17.23
C LYS A 180 15.97 -18.00 -16.15
N GLY A 181 15.48 -18.13 -14.92
CA GLY A 181 16.27 -18.61 -13.79
C GLY A 181 17.59 -17.83 -13.68
N ASP A 182 18.70 -18.55 -13.69
CA ASP A 182 20.06 -18.01 -13.61
C ASP A 182 20.70 -17.73 -14.97
N TYR A 183 19.95 -17.89 -16.07
CA TYR A 183 20.42 -17.50 -17.39
C TYR A 183 20.37 -15.98 -17.56
N PHE A 184 21.44 -15.40 -18.09
CA PHE A 184 21.48 -14.01 -18.51
C PHE A 184 22.43 -13.85 -19.70
N PRO A 185 22.12 -12.98 -20.67
CA PRO A 185 23.05 -12.66 -21.74
C PRO A 185 24.29 -11.98 -21.18
N VAL A 186 25.45 -12.61 -21.37
CA VAL A 186 26.77 -12.00 -21.26
C VAL A 186 27.17 -11.52 -22.65
N ASP A 187 26.48 -10.51 -23.17
CA ASP A 187 26.99 -9.87 -24.38
C ASP A 187 28.24 -9.06 -23.98
N LEU A 188 29.38 -9.53 -24.53
CA LEU A 188 30.79 -9.16 -24.34
C LEU A 188 31.10 -7.69 -24.62
#